data_AF-R9SJA9-F1
#
_entry.id   AF-R9SJA9-F1
#
_cell.length_a   1.000
_cell.length_b   1.000
_cell.length_c   1.000
_cell.angle_alpha   90.00
_cell.angle_beta   90.00
_cell.angle_gamma   90.00
#
_symmetry.space_group_name_H-M   'P 1'
#
loop_
_entity.id
_entity.type
_entity.pdbx_description
1 polymer ?
#
loop_
_entity_poly.entity_id
_entity_poly.type
_entity_poly.pdbx_seq_one_letter_code
_entity_poly.pdbx_strand_id
1 'polypeptide(L)'
;MSSYKVIDDYLNLLKSKRDLSSSKSENQLELNQLNESILKSQSDLILTIESVLTDMGLSKRRFLSDFKVYMISDAGLMVEFRTVPSIELISEFEKRIGNIVSANYCGDPKKSFFMLKY
;
A
#
# COMPACT_ATOMS: atom_id res chain seq x y z
N MET A 1 -17.70 0.89 1.67
CA MET A 1 -16.90 1.15 0.45
C MET A 1 -15.86 2.17 0.84
N SER A 2 -14.58 1.89 0.59
CA SER A 2 -13.49 2.77 1.02
C SER A 2 -13.58 4.11 0.28
N SER A 3 -13.06 5.18 0.87
CA SER A 3 -13.15 6.52 0.29
C SER A 3 -12.22 6.74 -0.91
N TYR A 4 -11.46 5.71 -1.35
CA TYR A 4 -10.39 5.87 -2.34
C TYR A 4 -10.50 4.85 -3.47
N LYS A 5 -11.12 5.27 -4.58
CA LYS A 5 -11.29 4.46 -5.80
C LYS A 5 -9.98 3.80 -6.27
N VAL A 6 -8.86 4.53 -6.21
CA VAL A 6 -7.54 4.03 -6.62
C VAL A 6 -7.11 2.81 -5.79
N ILE A 7 -7.40 2.81 -4.49
CA ILE A 7 -7.09 1.68 -3.61
C ILE A 7 -7.96 0.49 -4.01
N ASP A 8 -9.27 0.69 -4.17
CA ASP A 8 -10.19 -0.38 -4.56
C ASP A 8 -9.83 -0.98 -5.94
N ASP A 9 -9.48 -0.15 -6.92
CA ASP A 9 -9.04 -0.58 -8.25
C ASP A 9 -7.75 -1.42 -8.15
N TYR A 10 -6.79 -1.00 -7.31
CA TYR A 10 -5.56 -1.76 -7.07
C TYR A 10 -5.83 -3.12 -6.39
N LEU A 11 -6.69 -3.16 -5.38
CA LEU A 11 -7.09 -4.40 -4.70
C LEU A 11 -7.77 -5.38 -5.66
N ASN A 12 -8.59 -4.88 -6.59
CA ASN A 12 -9.19 -5.70 -7.64
C ASN A 12 -8.13 -6.33 -8.54
N LEU A 13 -7.08 -5.60 -8.92
CA LEU A 13 -5.96 -6.16 -9.69
C LEU A 13 -5.25 -7.29 -8.91
N LEU A 14 -5.00 -7.08 -7.62
CA LEU A 14 -4.38 -8.11 -6.77
C LEU A 14 -5.25 -9.36 -6.63
N LYS A 15 -6.57 -9.17 -6.50
CA LYS A 15 -7.54 -10.27 -6.45
C LYS A 15 -7.58 -11.05 -7.76
N SER A 16 -7.69 -10.37 -8.90
CA SER A 16 -7.61 -11.02 -10.21
C SER A 16 -6.31 -11.79 -10.39
N LYS A 17 -5.19 -11.28 -9.89
CA LYS A 17 -3.89 -11.96 -9.96
C LYS A 17 -3.88 -13.24 -9.15
N ARG A 18 -4.45 -13.20 -7.95
CA ARG A 18 -4.61 -14.38 -7.09
C ARG A 18 -5.47 -15.44 -7.77
N ASP A 19 -6.59 -15.05 -8.34
CA ASP A 19 -7.54 -15.97 -8.99
C ASP A 19 -6.90 -16.65 -10.20
N LEU A 20 -6.23 -15.89 -11.07
CA LEU A 20 -5.54 -16.41 -12.27
C LEU A 20 -4.32 -17.28 -11.93
N SER A 21 -3.65 -17.01 -10.80
CA SER A 21 -2.48 -17.77 -10.34
C SER A 21 -2.81 -19.21 -9.94
N SER A 22 -4.09 -19.57 -9.83
CA SER A 22 -4.56 -20.93 -9.55
C SER A 22 -4.27 -21.90 -10.71
N SER A 23 -4.24 -21.40 -11.96
CA SER A 23 -4.05 -22.16 -13.20
C SER A 23 -2.95 -21.55 -14.08
N LYS A 24 -1.72 -21.45 -13.54
CA LYS A 24 -0.61 -20.69 -14.17
C LYS A 24 -0.29 -21.07 -15.61
N SER A 25 -0.34 -22.35 -15.98
CA SER A 25 0.06 -22.82 -17.32
C SER A 25 -0.87 -22.35 -18.44
N GLU A 26 -2.15 -22.11 -18.13
CA GLU A 26 -3.16 -21.66 -19.09
C GLU A 26 -3.23 -20.13 -19.15
N ASN A 27 -2.91 -19.44 -18.04
CA ASN A 27 -3.14 -18.00 -17.86
C ASN A 27 -1.85 -17.15 -17.94
N GLN A 28 -0.74 -17.70 -18.42
CA GLN A 28 0.57 -17.03 -18.33
C GLN A 28 0.61 -15.65 -19.02
N LEU A 29 -0.08 -15.49 -20.15
CA LEU A 29 -0.11 -14.23 -20.89
C LEU A 29 -0.95 -13.16 -20.16
N GLU A 30 -2.11 -13.55 -19.63
CA GLU A 30 -2.97 -12.67 -18.83
C GLU A 30 -2.29 -12.24 -17.52
N LEU A 31 -1.58 -13.17 -16.87
CA LEU A 31 -0.78 -12.88 -15.68
C LEU A 31 0.31 -11.85 -15.97
N ASN A 32 0.96 -11.91 -17.14
CA ASN A 32 1.96 -10.92 -17.54
C ASN A 32 1.34 -9.52 -17.74
N GLN A 33 0.22 -9.43 -18.46
CA GLN A 33 -0.51 -8.16 -18.64
C GLN A 33 -1.00 -7.57 -17.32
N LEU A 34 -1.44 -8.43 -16.41
CA LEU A 34 -1.90 -8.01 -15.10
C LEU A 34 -0.75 -7.51 -14.22
N ASN A 35 0.44 -8.14 -14.30
CA ASN A 35 1.63 -7.65 -13.62
C ASN A 35 2.05 -6.26 -14.10
N GLU A 36 1.99 -5.99 -15.41
CA GLU A 36 2.26 -4.65 -15.94
C GLU A 36 1.24 -3.62 -15.41
N SER A 37 -0.02 -4.01 -15.29
CA SER A 37 -1.08 -3.16 -14.75
C SER A 37 -0.86 -2.88 -13.26
N ILE A 38 -0.48 -3.88 -12.48
CA ILE A 38 -0.11 -3.72 -11.07
C ILE A 38 1.06 -2.74 -10.93
N LEU A 39 2.14 -2.92 -11.70
CA LEU A 39 3.31 -2.02 -11.65
C LEU A 39 2.95 -0.57 -11.97
N LYS A 40 2.09 -0.33 -12.96
CA LYS A 40 1.62 1.03 -13.28
C LYS A 40 0.83 1.64 -12.13
N SER A 41 -0.10 0.87 -11.56
CA SER A 41 -1.00 1.34 -10.49
C SER A 41 -0.31 1.53 -9.13
N GLN A 42 0.88 0.95 -8.91
CA GLN A 42 1.65 1.14 -7.66
C GLN A 42 2.01 2.60 -7.39
N SER A 43 2.31 3.38 -8.44
CA SER A 43 2.64 4.80 -8.28
C SER A 43 1.43 5.60 -7.80
N ASP A 44 0.25 5.33 -8.36
CA ASP A 44 -1.01 5.97 -7.99
C ASP A 44 -1.43 5.59 -6.56
N LEU A 45 -1.22 4.33 -6.18
CA LEU A 45 -1.43 3.87 -4.82
C LEU A 45 -0.52 4.62 -3.85
N ILE A 46 0.79 4.70 -4.11
CA ILE A 46 1.74 5.44 -3.28
C ILE A 46 1.27 6.89 -3.11
N LEU A 47 0.95 7.60 -4.20
CA LEU A 47 0.48 8.98 -4.13
C LEU A 47 -0.79 9.14 -3.30
N THR A 48 -1.72 8.20 -3.42
CA THR A 48 -2.96 8.17 -2.63
C THR A 48 -2.64 8.00 -1.14
N ILE A 49 -1.79 7.03 -0.78
CA ILE A 49 -1.36 6.82 0.61
C ILE A 49 -0.67 8.08 1.17
N GLU A 50 0.20 8.70 0.38
CA GLU A 50 0.91 9.90 0.80
C GLU A 50 -0.06 11.07 1.03
N SER A 51 -1.13 11.17 0.23
CA SER A 51 -2.21 12.13 0.45
C SER A 51 -2.92 11.84 1.78
N VAL A 52 -3.28 10.58 2.05
CA VAL A 52 -3.94 10.19 3.31
C VAL A 52 -3.09 10.56 4.52
N LEU A 53 -1.80 10.28 4.50
CA LEU A 53 -0.87 10.64 5.57
C LEU A 53 -0.74 12.16 5.72
N THR A 54 -0.78 12.90 4.62
CA THR A 54 -0.80 14.37 4.63
C THR A 54 -2.10 14.91 5.24
N ASP A 55 -3.24 14.32 4.91
CA ASP A 55 -4.56 14.65 5.47
C ASP A 55 -4.70 14.24 6.95
N MET A 56 -3.80 13.40 7.46
CA MET A 56 -3.63 13.09 8.87
C MET A 56 -2.67 14.05 9.59
N GLY A 57 -2.14 15.06 8.88
CA GLY A 57 -1.31 16.13 9.45
C GLY A 57 0.20 15.92 9.31
N LEU A 58 0.65 14.88 8.60
CA LEU A 58 2.09 14.67 8.36
C LEU A 58 2.57 15.51 7.17
N SER A 59 3.77 16.09 7.25
CA SER A 59 4.27 17.00 6.22
C SER A 59 5.12 16.28 5.16
N LYS A 60 4.72 16.38 3.89
CA LYS A 60 5.47 15.87 2.72
C LYS A 60 6.39 16.92 2.08
N ARG A 61 7.40 17.39 2.81
CA ARG A 61 8.37 18.40 2.28
C ARG A 61 9.52 17.73 1.53
N ARG A 62 9.98 18.35 0.43
CA ARG A 62 11.00 17.82 -0.51
C ARG A 62 12.27 17.21 0.15
N PHE A 63 12.74 17.75 1.27
CA PHE A 63 13.97 17.28 1.94
C PHE A 63 13.77 16.80 3.38
N LEU A 64 12.63 17.12 3.99
CA LEU A 64 12.35 16.90 5.42
C LEU A 64 10.95 16.30 5.59
N SER A 65 10.58 15.38 4.71
CA SER A 65 9.30 14.69 4.82
C SER A 65 9.24 13.93 6.14
N ASP A 66 8.10 13.99 6.82
CA ASP A 66 7.87 13.22 8.05
C ASP A 66 7.68 11.73 7.77
N PHE A 67 7.46 11.38 6.51
CA PHE A 67 7.31 10.01 6.05
C PHE A 67 7.75 9.84 4.59
N LYS A 68 7.99 8.59 4.19
CA LYS A 68 8.13 8.15 2.81
C LYS A 68 7.40 6.84 2.63
N VAL A 69 6.78 6.64 1.47
CA VAL A 69 5.95 5.48 1.18
C VAL A 69 6.56 4.70 0.03
N TYR A 70 6.63 3.37 0.17
CA TYR A 70 7.20 2.48 -0.84
C TYR A 70 6.40 1.19 -0.92
N MET A 71 6.39 0.57 -2.09
CA MET A 71 5.93 -0.81 -2.24
C MET A 71 7.12 -1.76 -2.04
N ILE A 72 6.95 -2.78 -1.19
CA ILE A 72 7.95 -3.83 -0.94
C ILE A 72 7.58 -5.13 -1.66
N SER A 73 6.29 -5.32 -1.93
CA SER A 73 5.73 -6.38 -2.78
C SER A 73 4.40 -5.89 -3.34
N ASP A 74 3.74 -6.68 -4.19
CA ASP A 74 2.45 -6.27 -4.77
C ASP A 74 1.40 -5.93 -3.70
N ALA A 75 1.41 -6.64 -2.57
CA ALA A 75 0.46 -6.45 -1.46
C ALA A 75 1.07 -5.73 -0.24
N GLY A 76 2.38 -5.45 -0.25
CA GLY A 76 3.13 -4.93 0.88
C GLY A 76 3.51 -3.47 0.72
N LEU A 77 3.01 -2.62 1.59
CA LEU A 77 3.27 -1.19 1.67
C LEU A 77 4.19 -0.89 2.86
N MET A 78 5.26 -0.16 2.65
CA MET A 78 6.14 0.33 3.71
C MET A 78 5.98 1.84 3.86
N VAL A 79 5.80 2.29 5.10
CA VAL A 79 5.90 3.71 5.45
C VAL A 79 7.09 3.89 6.38
N GLU A 80 8.09 4.63 5.92
CA GLU A 80 9.24 5.05 6.71
C GLU A 80 8.98 6.43 7.27
N PHE A 81 8.84 6.53 8.59
CA PHE A 81 8.63 7.77 9.31
C PHE A 81 9.95 8.39 9.75
N ARG A 82 10.00 9.71 9.86
CA ARG A 82 11.17 10.44 10.37
C ARG A 82 11.40 10.16 11.85
N THR A 83 10.32 10.10 12.61
CA THR A 83 10.24 9.75 14.03
C THR A 83 9.47 8.45 14.19
N VAL A 84 9.65 7.76 15.31
CA VAL A 84 8.86 6.55 15.61
C VAL A 84 7.38 6.94 15.65
N PRO A 85 6.52 6.37 14.80
CA PRO A 85 5.09 6.67 14.80
C PRO A 85 4.47 6.11 16.08
N SER A 86 3.46 6.82 16.63
CA SER A 86 2.70 6.30 17.76
C SER A 86 1.76 5.18 17.30
N ILE A 87 1.37 4.30 18.22
CA ILE A 87 0.41 3.23 17.94
C ILE A 87 -0.95 3.83 17.53
N GLU A 88 -1.34 4.96 18.10
CA GLU A 88 -2.58 5.66 17.74
C GLU A 88 -2.55 6.15 16.29
N LEU A 89 -1.42 6.72 15.83
CA LEU A 89 -1.26 7.16 14.44
C LEU A 89 -1.40 5.98 13.47
N ILE A 90 -0.75 4.85 13.77
CA ILE A 90 -0.83 3.62 12.96
C ILE A 90 -2.27 3.12 12.92
N SER A 91 -2.93 3.02 14.07
CA SER A 91 -4.32 2.53 14.15
C SER A 91 -5.31 3.44 13.42
N GLU A 92 -5.14 4.76 13.52
CA GLU A 92 -5.99 5.71 12.80
C GLU A 92 -5.77 5.63 11.29
N PHE A 93 -4.52 5.47 10.85
CA PHE A 93 -4.19 5.27 9.44
C PHE A 93 -4.84 3.99 8.88
N GLU A 94 -4.76 2.89 9.62
CA GLU A 94 -5.44 1.63 9.27
C GLU A 94 -6.95 1.81 9.14
N LYS A 95 -7.59 2.49 10.10
CA LYS A 95 -9.04 2.76 10.07
C LYS A 95 -9.43 3.63 8.88
N ARG A 96 -8.63 4.67 8.58
CA ARG A 96 -8.93 5.64 7.51
C ARG A 96 -8.87 5.01 6.12
N ILE A 97 -7.99 4.03 5.93
CA ILE A 97 -7.89 3.29 4.67
C ILE A 97 -8.81 2.06 4.66
N GLY A 98 -9.03 1.41 5.80
CA GLY A 98 -9.92 0.26 5.99
C GLY A 98 -9.43 -1.05 5.38
N ASN A 99 -8.69 -1.00 4.27
CA ASN A 99 -8.20 -2.16 3.52
C ASN A 99 -6.69 -2.43 3.71
N ILE A 100 -6.11 -1.91 4.78
CA ILE A 100 -4.73 -2.23 5.18
C ILE A 100 -4.70 -2.67 6.64
N VAL A 101 -3.68 -3.45 6.99
CA VAL A 101 -3.32 -3.70 8.38
C VAL A 101 -1.83 -3.68 8.56
N SER A 102 -1.36 -3.20 9.71
CA SER A 102 0.01 -3.42 10.12
C SER A 102 0.29 -4.92 10.20
N ALA A 103 1.42 -5.29 9.63
CA ALA A 103 1.95 -6.64 9.70
C ALA A 103 3.30 -6.61 10.45
N ASN A 104 3.79 -7.80 10.83
CA ASN A 104 4.93 -7.98 11.74
C ASN A 104 6.10 -7.00 11.49
N TYR A 105 6.68 -6.59 12.61
CA TYR A 105 7.67 -5.54 12.74
C TYR A 105 8.91 -5.74 11.86
N CYS A 106 9.31 -4.69 11.12
CA CYS A 106 10.42 -4.70 10.15
C CYS A 106 11.81 -4.55 10.80
N GLY A 107 11.93 -4.77 12.12
CA GLY A 107 13.17 -4.58 12.88
C GLY A 107 13.54 -3.12 13.17
N ASP A 108 13.12 -2.18 12.32
CA ASP A 108 13.32 -0.73 12.48
C ASP A 108 12.05 -0.05 13.01
N PRO A 109 12.11 0.62 14.20
CA PRO A 109 10.94 1.26 14.81
C PRO A 109 10.37 2.42 13.99
N LYS A 110 11.14 2.98 13.06
CA LYS A 110 10.68 4.06 12.18
C LYS A 110 9.98 3.54 10.94
N LYS A 111 9.98 2.24 10.70
CA LYS A 111 9.42 1.61 9.50
C LYS A 111 8.20 0.79 9.87
N SER A 112 7.05 1.21 9.39
CA SER A 112 5.80 0.47 9.56
C SER A 112 5.44 -0.23 8.26
N PHE A 113 5.28 -1.54 8.36
CA PHE A 113 4.86 -2.38 7.25
C PHE A 113 3.36 -2.63 7.31
N PHE A 114 2.67 -2.40 6.20
CA PHE A 114 1.23 -2.58 6.04
C PHE A 114 0.93 -3.56 4.91
N MET A 115 0.00 -4.47 5.15
CA MET A 115 -0.50 -5.43 4.18
C MET A 115 -1.87 -5.00 3.67
N LEU A 116 -2.04 -4.99 2.35
CA LEU A 116 -3.33 -4.79 1.69
C LEU A 116 -4.22 -6.02 1.88
N LYS A 117 -5.50 -5.78 2.19
CA LYS A 117 -6.54 -6.80 2.35
C LYS A 117 -7.49 -6.77 1.14
N TYR A 118 -7.52 -7.86 0.38
CA TYR A 118 -8.34 -8.05 -0.84
C TYR A 118 -8.91 -9.47 -0.96
#